data_AF-A0A512HGY2-F1
#
_entry.id   AF-A0A512HGY2-F1
#
_cell.length_a   1.000
_cell.length_b   1.000
_cell.length_c   1.000
_cell.angle_alpha   90.00
_cell.angle_beta   90.00
_cell.angle_gamma   90.00
#
_symmetry.space_group_name_H-M   'P 1'
#
loop_
_entity.id
_entity.type
_entity.pdbx_description
1 polymer ?
#
loop_
_entity_poly.entity_id
_entity_poly.type
_entity_poly.pdbx_seq_one_letter_code
_entity_poly.pdbx_strand_id
1 'polypeptide(L)'
;MKIERAEIENYGVYLKDKSRPPSRGGNKKAWHQHVMTIGGENYSFLAAWSGKFVFKGETVTFDWDWDSTQKYRNVDIATVVSFDKQGNEKRRGQRGPKPWRTADTRPPGRRSEWDD
;
A
#
# COMPACT_ATOMS: atom_id res chain seq x y z
N MET A 1 -9.89 15.90 0.69
CA MET A 1 -11.22 15.22 0.66
C MET A 1 -11.19 13.98 1.56
N LYS A 2 -12.34 13.34 1.83
CA LYS A 2 -12.41 12.22 2.81
C LYS A 2 -13.32 11.08 2.36
N ILE A 3 -12.91 9.85 2.64
CA ILE A 3 -13.72 8.62 2.57
C ILE A 3 -14.03 8.16 3.99
N GLU A 4 -15.28 7.78 4.25
CA GLU A 4 -15.74 7.34 5.58
C GLU A 4 -16.37 5.95 5.52
N ARG A 5 -15.84 5.01 6.32
CA ARG A 5 -16.34 3.64 6.50
C ARG A 5 -16.79 2.95 5.20
N ALA A 6 -15.99 3.08 4.15
CA ALA A 6 -16.28 2.46 2.87
C ALA A 6 -15.72 1.04 2.80
N GLU A 7 -16.44 0.14 2.13
CA GLU A 7 -15.91 -1.18 1.79
C GLU A 7 -14.95 -1.09 0.60
N ILE A 8 -13.93 -1.93 0.61
CA ILE A 8 -12.97 -2.02 -0.49
C ILE A 8 -13.38 -3.15 -1.43
N GLU A 9 -13.57 -2.81 -2.70
CA GLU A 9 -13.86 -3.76 -3.77
C GLU A 9 -12.59 -4.53 -4.16
N ASN A 10 -11.48 -3.80 -4.33
CA ASN A 10 -10.18 -4.39 -4.67
C ASN A 10 -9.02 -3.68 -3.97
N TYR A 11 -7.98 -4.44 -3.66
CA TYR A 11 -6.75 -3.92 -3.05
C TYR A 11 -5.53 -4.51 -3.75
N GLY A 12 -4.85 -3.68 -4.52
CA GLY A 12 -3.59 -3.98 -5.20
C GLY A 12 -2.37 -3.43 -4.46
N VAL A 13 -1.26 -4.15 -4.52
CA VAL A 13 0.04 -3.72 -4.00
C VAL A 13 1.09 -3.94 -5.08
N TYR A 14 1.82 -2.88 -5.43
CA TYR A 14 2.77 -2.91 -6.55
C TYR A 14 4.13 -2.37 -6.11
N LEU A 15 5.18 -3.16 -6.28
CA LEU A 15 6.55 -2.73 -6.01
C LEU A 15 6.92 -1.53 -6.90
N LYS A 16 7.40 -0.45 -6.29
CA LYS A 16 7.92 0.75 -6.98
C LYS A 16 9.42 0.93 -6.80
N ASP A 17 9.98 0.31 -5.78
CA ASP A 17 11.42 0.32 -5.54
C ASP A 17 12.15 -0.63 -6.50
N LYS A 18 13.46 -0.47 -6.63
CA LYS A 18 14.28 -1.48 -7.33
C LYS A 18 14.18 -2.83 -6.61
N SER A 19 13.94 -3.89 -7.38
CA SER A 19 13.78 -5.25 -6.83
C SER A 19 15.07 -5.76 -6.23
N ARG A 20 14.95 -6.50 -5.12
CA ARG A 20 16.07 -7.11 -4.39
C ARG A 20 15.75 -8.56 -4.06
N PRO A 21 16.71 -9.49 -4.24
CA PRO A 21 16.50 -10.88 -3.88
C PRO A 21 16.36 -11.07 -2.35
N PRO A 22 15.68 -12.13 -1.92
CA PRO A 22 15.47 -12.54 -0.51
C PRO A 22 16.73 -12.72 0.29
N SER A 23 17.76 -13.29 -0.32
CA SER A 23 19.09 -13.45 0.29
C SER A 23 19.70 -12.13 0.75
N ARG A 24 19.15 -11.00 0.26
CA ARG A 24 19.51 -9.65 0.68
C ARG A 24 18.33 -8.94 1.37
N GLY A 25 17.45 -9.65 2.04
CA GLY A 25 16.30 -9.08 2.78
C GLY A 25 15.06 -8.77 1.94
N GLY A 26 15.06 -9.17 0.66
CA GLY A 26 13.86 -9.17 -0.19
C GLY A 26 13.20 -7.81 -0.39
N ASN A 27 11.90 -7.86 -0.69
CA ASN A 27 11.11 -6.69 -1.03
C ASN A 27 10.05 -6.31 0.01
N LYS A 28 9.83 -7.09 1.09
CA LYS A 28 8.74 -6.82 2.06
C LYS A 28 8.69 -5.40 2.61
N LYS A 29 9.85 -4.76 2.83
CA LYS A 29 9.98 -3.38 3.33
C LYS A 29 10.38 -2.36 2.24
N ALA A 30 10.22 -2.70 0.96
CA ALA A 30 10.47 -1.79 -0.15
C ALA A 30 9.32 -0.78 -0.31
N TRP A 31 9.52 0.25 -1.14
CA TRP A 31 8.44 1.15 -1.53
C TRP A 31 7.43 0.43 -2.43
N HIS A 32 6.16 0.43 -2.01
CA HIS A 32 5.05 -0.10 -2.78
C HIS A 32 3.98 0.96 -2.96
N GLN A 33 3.41 1.01 -4.16
CA GLN A 33 2.15 1.69 -4.40
C GLN A 33 1.02 0.76 -3.96
N HIS A 34 0.19 1.25 -3.05
CA HIS A 34 -1.06 0.63 -2.64
C HIS A 34 -2.19 1.27 -3.41
N VAL A 35 -3.07 0.47 -3.98
CA VAL A 35 -4.23 0.94 -4.76
C VAL A 35 -5.48 0.29 -4.19
N MET A 36 -6.43 1.11 -3.78
CA MET A 36 -7.73 0.70 -3.26
C MET A 36 -8.81 1.14 -4.23
N THR A 37 -9.69 0.22 -4.61
CA THR A 37 -10.87 0.50 -5.44
C THR A 37 -12.10 0.55 -4.54
N ILE A 38 -12.82 1.67 -4.57
CA ILE A 38 -14.01 1.95 -3.76
C ILE A 38 -15.03 2.67 -4.64
N GLY A 39 -16.21 2.09 -4.84
CA GLY A 39 -17.25 2.65 -5.69
C GLY A 39 -16.82 2.80 -7.16
N GLY A 40 -16.04 1.84 -7.67
CA GLY A 40 -15.43 1.92 -9.00
C GLY A 40 -14.27 2.91 -9.15
N GLU A 41 -13.92 3.66 -8.11
CA GLU A 41 -12.88 4.69 -8.15
C GLU A 41 -11.58 4.22 -7.47
N ASN A 42 -10.45 4.59 -8.06
CA ASN A 42 -9.14 4.21 -7.55
C ASN A 42 -8.51 5.31 -6.68
N TYR A 43 -8.02 4.89 -5.52
CA TYR A 43 -7.31 5.69 -4.54
C TYR A 43 -5.94 5.05 -4.30
N SER A 44 -4.87 5.84 -4.26
CA SER A 44 -3.54 5.25 -4.11
C SER A 44 -2.61 6.03 -3.18
N PHE A 45 -1.68 5.32 -2.56
CA PHE A 45 -0.62 5.90 -1.74
C PHE A 45 0.66 5.07 -1.81
N LEU A 46 1.75 5.64 -1.33
CA LEU A 46 3.05 4.97 -1.26
C LEU A 46 3.37 4.57 0.19
N ALA A 47 3.79 3.33 0.40
CA ALA A 47 4.20 2.83 1.72
C ALA A 47 5.42 1.90 1.65
N ALA A 48 6.27 1.93 2.67
CA ALA A 48 7.44 1.07 2.80
C ALA A 48 7.09 -0.34 3.33
N TRP A 49 6.05 -0.96 2.76
CA TRP A 49 5.52 -2.25 3.18
C TRP A 49 4.75 -2.93 2.06
N SER A 50 4.93 -4.23 1.87
CA SER A 50 4.25 -5.02 0.83
C SER A 50 2.90 -5.59 1.28
N GLY A 51 2.61 -5.62 2.58
CA GLY A 51 1.35 -6.15 3.09
C GLY A 51 0.22 -5.12 3.02
N LYS A 52 -1.02 -5.62 2.94
CA LYS A 52 -2.22 -4.77 2.88
C LYS A 52 -2.49 -4.08 4.23
N PHE A 53 -3.00 -2.86 4.15
CA PHE A 53 -3.45 -2.10 5.32
C PHE A 53 -4.94 -2.32 5.65
N VAL A 54 -5.70 -2.81 4.69
CA VAL A 54 -7.13 -3.12 4.83
C VAL A 54 -7.41 -4.49 4.23
N PHE A 55 -8.23 -5.28 4.91
CA PHE A 55 -8.54 -6.65 4.51
C PHE A 55 -9.99 -6.81 4.08
N LYS A 56 -10.30 -7.91 3.39
CA LYS A 56 -11.66 -8.21 2.92
C LYS A 56 -12.63 -8.28 4.11
N GLY A 57 -13.74 -7.56 4.01
CA GLY A 57 -14.76 -7.47 5.06
C GLY A 57 -14.42 -6.48 6.18
N GLU A 58 -13.35 -5.69 6.04
CA GLU A 58 -13.14 -4.46 6.80
C GLU A 58 -13.70 -3.26 6.01
N THR A 59 -14.05 -2.20 6.72
CA THR A 59 -14.29 -0.88 6.11
C THR A 59 -13.11 0.05 6.38
N VAL A 60 -12.95 1.11 5.58
CA VAL A 60 -11.83 2.03 5.69
C VAL A 60 -12.29 3.49 5.70
N THR A 61 -11.58 4.31 6.47
CA THR A 61 -11.66 5.78 6.46
C THR A 61 -10.28 6.34 6.16
N PHE A 62 -10.19 7.35 5.31
CA PHE A 62 -8.96 8.09 5.03
C PHE A 62 -9.24 9.43 4.35
N ASP A 63 -8.29 10.34 4.48
CA ASP A 63 -8.23 11.58 3.73
C ASP A 63 -7.42 11.36 2.43
N TRP A 64 -7.81 12.08 1.39
CA TRP A 64 -7.17 12.02 0.08
C TRP A 64 -7.33 13.33 -0.66
N ASP A 65 -6.37 13.64 -1.53
CA ASP A 65 -6.41 14.82 -2.38
C ASP A 65 -6.04 14.47 -3.83
N TRP A 66 -6.45 15.33 -4.75
CA TRP A 66 -6.01 15.20 -6.14
C TRP A 66 -4.52 15.49 -6.26
N ASP A 67 -3.85 14.75 -7.15
CA ASP A 67 -2.53 15.15 -7.59
C ASP A 67 -2.57 16.47 -8.38
N SER A 68 -1.41 17.07 -8.64
CA SER A 68 -1.32 18.34 -9.37
C SER A 68 -1.90 18.27 -10.79
N THR A 69 -1.97 17.07 -11.38
CA THR A 69 -2.56 16.84 -12.71
C THR A 69 -4.06 16.54 -12.67
N GLN A 70 -4.67 16.47 -11.48
CA GLN A 70 -6.07 16.11 -11.24
C GLN A 70 -6.50 14.76 -11.85
N LYS A 71 -5.54 13.86 -12.00
CA LYS A 71 -5.73 12.54 -12.60
C LYS A 71 -5.75 11.43 -11.55
N TYR A 72 -5.06 11.62 -10.43
CA TYR A 72 -4.85 10.61 -9.41
C TYR A 72 -5.36 11.08 -8.06
N ARG A 73 -6.07 10.18 -7.36
CA ARG A 73 -6.53 10.39 -5.98
C ARG A 73 -5.47 9.86 -5.03
N ASN A 74 -4.70 10.76 -4.44
CA ASN A 74 -3.60 10.44 -3.54
C ASN A 74 -4.10 10.41 -2.10
N VAL A 75 -4.00 9.24 -1.48
CA VAL A 75 -4.41 9.03 -0.08
C VAL A 75 -3.30 9.50 0.86
N ASP A 76 -3.67 10.22 1.91
CA ASP A 76 -2.77 10.43 3.04
C ASP A 76 -2.73 9.17 3.91
N ILE A 77 -1.65 8.41 3.78
CA ILE A 77 -1.42 7.18 4.52
C ILE A 77 -1.53 7.37 6.05
N ALA A 78 -1.19 8.54 6.59
CA ALA A 78 -1.26 8.79 8.03
C ALA A 78 -2.69 8.74 8.57
N THR A 79 -3.67 8.96 7.68
CA THR A 79 -5.10 9.00 8.01
C THR A 79 -5.82 7.67 7.74
N VAL A 80 -5.14 6.67 7.16
CA VAL A 80 -5.73 5.38 6.84
C VAL A 80 -6.05 4.59 8.10
N VAL A 81 -7.33 4.34 8.29
CA VAL A 81 -7.88 3.60 9.43
C VAL A 81 -8.82 2.52 8.90
N SER A 82 -8.57 1.26 9.26
CA SER A 82 -9.51 0.17 8.97
C SER A 82 -10.37 -0.17 10.19
N PHE A 83 -11.59 -0.64 9.94
CA PHE A 83 -12.53 -1.08 10.96
C PHE A 83 -12.91 -2.54 10.69
N ASP A 84 -12.80 -3.37 11.70
CA ASP A 84 -13.24 -4.77 11.60
C ASP A 84 -14.77 -4.88 11.56
N LYS A 85 -15.28 -6.11 11.39
CA LYS A 85 -16.73 -6.39 11.35
C LYS A 85 -17.45 -6.03 12.65
N GLN A 86 -16.73 -5.97 13.78
CA GLN A 86 -17.28 -5.54 15.06
C GLN A 86 -17.23 -4.01 15.23
N GLY A 87 -16.63 -3.29 14.28
CA GLY A 87 -16.46 -1.84 14.32
C GLY A 87 -15.22 -1.38 15.10
N ASN A 88 -14.31 -2.27 15.49
CA ASN A 88 -13.10 -1.87 16.19
C ASN A 88 -12.09 -1.26 15.22
N GLU A 89 -11.48 -0.16 15.66
CA GLU A 89 -10.47 0.55 14.90
C GLU A 89 -9.14 -0.22 14.86
N LYS A 90 -8.55 -0.31 13.67
CA LYS A 90 -7.23 -0.90 13.41
C LYS A 90 -6.37 0.11 12.64
N ARG A 91 -5.50 0.81 13.37
CA ARG A 91 -4.39 1.57 12.77
C ARG A 91 -3.22 0.64 12.48
N ARG A 92 -3.09 0.22 11.22
CA ARG A 92 -1.96 -0.61 10.75
C ARG A 92 -0.73 0.21 10.32
N GLY A 93 -0.85 1.53 10.38
CA GLY A 93 0.22 2.51 10.61
C GLY A 93 1.04 2.93 9.40
N GLN A 94 1.40 4.22 9.36
CA GLN A 94 2.45 4.76 8.51
C GLN A 94 3.81 4.20 8.96
N ARG A 95 4.54 3.53 8.05
CA ARG A 95 5.80 2.82 8.37
C ARG A 95 7.04 3.71 8.40
N GLY A 96 6.85 5.03 8.45
CA GLY A 96 7.91 6.04 8.40
C GLY A 96 8.54 6.22 7.01
N PRO A 97 9.36 7.27 6.84
CA PRO A 97 10.07 7.53 5.60
C PRO A 97 11.18 6.50 5.37
N LYS A 98 11.44 6.20 4.10
CA LYS A 98 12.50 5.28 3.67
C LYS A 98 13.22 5.85 2.44
N PRO A 99 14.57 5.79 2.36
CA PRO A 99 15.26 6.18 1.13
C PRO A 99 14.94 5.23 -0.03
N TRP A 100 14.84 5.77 -1.25
CA TRP A 100 14.72 4.99 -2.48
C TRP A 100 15.98 4.14 -2.72
N ARG A 101 15.82 2.92 -3.24
CA ARG A 101 16.98 2.12 -3.64
C ARG A 101 17.54 2.65 -4.96
N THR A 102 18.85 2.77 -5.03
CA THR A 102 19.56 3.24 -6.23
C THR A 102 20.23 2.11 -7.00
N ALA A 103 20.61 1.03 -6.33
CA ALA A 103 21.32 -0.10 -6.95
C ALA A 103 20.37 -1.06 -7.69
N ASP A 104 20.71 -1.38 -8.94
CA ASP A 104 20.06 -2.46 -9.68
C ASP A 104 20.55 -3.82 -9.18
N THR A 105 19.65 -4.78 -9.11
CA THR A 105 19.98 -6.16 -8.75
C THR A 105 19.36 -7.10 -9.77
N ARG A 106 20.04 -8.20 -10.10
CA ARG A 106 19.46 -9.24 -10.95
C ARG A 106 18.14 -9.73 -10.35
N PRO A 107 17.11 -9.98 -11.17
CA PRO A 107 15.93 -10.66 -10.68
C PRO A 107 16.32 -12.04 -10.11
N PRO A 108 15.58 -12.55 -9.12
CA PRO A 108 15.77 -13.90 -8.64
C PRO A 108 15.62 -14.87 -9.81
N GLY A 109 16.61 -15.74 -9.99
CA GLY A 109 16.65 -16.72 -11.08
C GLY A 109 15.81 -17.96 -10.78
N ARG A 110 15.33 -18.13 -9.54
CA ARG A 110 14.53 -19.28 -9.10
C ARG A 110 13.47 -18.85 -8.08
N ARG A 111 12.34 -19.55 -8.04
CA ARG A 111 11.23 -19.29 -7.10
C ARG A 111 11.63 -19.45 -5.62
N SER A 112 12.61 -20.29 -5.31
CA SER A 112 13.16 -20.42 -3.95
C SER A 112 14.01 -19.22 -3.53
N GLU A 113 14.46 -18.41 -4.50
CA GLU A 113 15.01 -17.08 -4.25
C GLU A 113 13.87 -16.04 -4.17
N TRP A 114 12.64 -16.39 -3.74
CA TRP A 114 11.57 -15.41 -3.45
C TRP A 114 11.21 -15.50 -1.95
N ASP A 115 11.16 -14.36 -1.26
CA ASP A 115 10.70 -14.17 0.12
C ASP A 115 9.43 -13.33 -0.01
N ASP A 116 8.36 -13.98 -0.44
CA ASP A 116 7.01 -13.41 -0.35
C ASP A 116 6.41 -13.63 1.05
#